data_AF-A0A2V7RPJ6-F1
#
_entry.id   AF-A0A2V7RPJ6-F1
#
_cell.length_a   1.000
_cell.length_b   1.000
_cell.length_c   1.000
_cell.angle_alpha   90.00
_cell.angle_beta   90.00
_cell.angle_gamma   90.00
#
_symmetry.space_group_name_H-M   'P 1'
#
loop_
_entity.id
_entity.type
_entity.pdbx_description
1 polymer ?
#
loop_
_entity_poly.entity_id
_entity_poly.type
_entity_poly.pdbx_seq_one_letter_code
_entity_poly.pdbx_strand_id
1 'polypeptide(L)'
;MHTPLAVAARPSFGAEIRGVSAEALTTLAGIAAAVGVVAFNVGIERALDLDLLGLTFAFVIPAGAFFGGLGAASGYYVAARTTQTLPNRRILFEMLAIAFSTWVLMHWVEYATLRLSSGKFIRDLVPFWEFLQIRTEHLQLTAENPGGRAIGAPSELGMLGYAHELLQIAGFLLGGLVMWLGLMSLEACAPCSRYAPATRLLQRAPSAVFDEILTRAGIVLPSLAQHVTNAVGKHRLVGLNLHIATCPSCRRSWIRPAAVVMQGSHPVVKRVPRYDVDANQAAELSRLVPAQ
;
A
#
# COMPACT_ATOMS: atom_id res chain seq x y z
N MET A 1 22.32 35.85 9.34
CA MET A 1 21.61 35.14 8.25
C MET A 1 22.58 34.14 7.64
N HIS A 2 22.53 32.88 8.08
CA HIS A 2 23.38 31.82 7.54
C HIS A 2 22.64 31.16 6.38
N THR A 3 23.03 31.48 5.16
CA THR A 3 22.61 30.74 3.96
C THR A 3 23.15 29.32 4.12
N PRO A 4 22.32 28.28 4.29
CA PRO A 4 22.83 26.92 4.37
C PRO A 4 23.45 26.59 3.01
N LEU A 5 24.76 26.32 3.01
CA LEU A 5 25.47 25.79 1.86
C LEU A 5 24.70 24.59 1.32
N ALA A 6 24.23 24.70 0.08
CA ALA A 6 23.60 23.60 -0.65
C ALA A 6 24.67 22.52 -0.84
N VAL A 7 24.74 21.57 0.10
CA VAL A 7 25.54 20.36 -0.06
C VAL A 7 24.99 19.66 -1.29
N ALA A 8 25.78 19.64 -2.36
CA ALA A 8 25.47 18.92 -3.58
C ALA A 8 25.10 17.48 -3.19
N ALA A 9 23.84 17.11 -3.45
CA ALA A 9 23.35 15.77 -3.15
C ALA A 9 24.23 14.77 -3.89
N ARG A 10 25.07 14.02 -3.14
CA ARG A 10 25.82 12.92 -3.74
C ARG A 10 24.83 11.94 -4.36
N PRO A 11 25.04 11.46 -5.60
CA PRO A 11 24.24 10.39 -6.16
C PRO A 11 24.33 9.20 -5.21
N SER A 12 23.22 8.86 -4.57
CA SER A 12 23.20 7.83 -3.53
C SER A 12 23.27 6.45 -4.15
N PHE A 13 24.33 5.72 -3.79
CA PHE A 13 24.69 4.30 -3.73
C PHE A 13 23.76 3.14 -4.19
N GLY A 14 22.55 3.36 -4.72
CA GLY A 14 21.67 2.31 -5.23
C GLY A 14 21.17 2.52 -6.65
N ALA A 15 21.58 3.60 -7.32
CA ALA A 15 20.99 4.07 -8.58
C ALA A 15 21.50 3.34 -9.85
N GLU A 16 22.41 2.36 -9.73
CA GLU A 16 22.87 1.56 -10.88
C GLU A 16 23.07 0.10 -10.47
N ILE A 17 22.01 -0.57 -10.03
CA ILE A 17 21.99 -2.02 -10.19
C ILE A 17 21.76 -2.25 -11.70
N ARG A 18 22.84 -2.22 -12.50
CA ARG A 18 22.88 -2.49 -13.95
C ARG A 18 22.27 -1.43 -14.89
N GLY A 19 22.36 -0.14 -14.57
CA GLY A 19 21.92 0.95 -15.48
C GLY A 19 20.40 1.10 -15.63
N VAL A 20 19.60 0.37 -14.83
CA VAL A 20 18.14 0.49 -14.81
C VAL A 20 17.72 1.52 -13.77
N SER A 21 16.90 2.49 -14.16
CA SER A 21 16.38 3.50 -13.24
C SER A 21 15.48 2.86 -12.17
N ALA A 22 15.47 3.44 -10.96
CA ALA A 22 14.60 2.96 -9.87
C ALA A 22 13.12 3.00 -10.25
N GLU A 23 12.71 3.95 -11.10
CA GLU A 23 11.35 4.03 -11.65
C GLU A 23 11.04 2.83 -12.56
N ALA A 24 11.98 2.45 -13.43
CA ALA A 24 11.83 1.28 -14.29
C ALA A 24 11.75 -0.01 -13.47
N LEU A 25 12.60 -0.15 -12.43
CA LEU A 25 12.52 -1.30 -11.52
C LEU A 25 11.16 -1.37 -10.81
N THR A 26 10.63 -0.23 -10.37
CA THR A 26 9.33 -0.15 -9.70
C THR A 26 8.20 -0.53 -10.65
N THR A 27 8.25 -0.05 -11.89
CA THR A 27 7.27 -0.39 -12.93
C THR A 27 7.31 -1.87 -13.27
N LEU A 28 8.50 -2.44 -13.48
CA LEU A 28 8.67 -3.87 -13.78
C LEU A 28 8.19 -4.75 -12.64
N ALA A 29 8.46 -4.37 -11.38
CA ALA A 29 7.95 -5.09 -10.21
C ALA A 29 6.42 -5.03 -10.15
N GLY A 30 5.82 -3.88 -10.48
CA GLY A 30 4.38 -3.72 -10.62
C GLY A 30 3.76 -4.63 -11.68
N ILE A 31 4.34 -4.64 -12.89
CA ILE A 31 3.92 -5.54 -13.98
C ILE A 31 4.04 -7.01 -13.54
N ALA A 32 5.15 -7.39 -12.93
CA ALA A 32 5.38 -8.76 -12.48
C ALA A 32 4.35 -9.19 -11.41
N ALA A 33 4.04 -8.32 -10.45
CA ALA A 33 3.01 -8.58 -9.44
C ALA A 33 1.62 -8.71 -10.07
N ALA A 34 1.27 -7.82 -11.01
CA ALA A 34 0.02 -7.89 -11.76
C ALA A 34 -0.13 -9.22 -12.52
N VAL A 35 0.88 -9.62 -13.30
CA VAL A 35 0.90 -10.90 -14.00
C VAL A 35 0.81 -12.08 -13.02
N GLY A 36 1.51 -11.98 -11.89
CA GLY A 36 1.44 -12.95 -10.80
C GLY A 36 0.03 -13.13 -10.24
N VAL A 37 -0.72 -12.03 -10.03
CA VAL A 37 -2.11 -12.09 -9.59
C VAL A 37 -3.01 -12.75 -10.62
N VAL A 38 -2.87 -12.43 -11.91
CA VAL A 38 -3.64 -13.10 -12.97
C VAL A 38 -3.34 -14.59 -13.02
N ALA A 39 -2.05 -14.96 -13.01
CA ALA A 39 -1.63 -16.36 -13.03
C ALA A 39 -2.13 -17.13 -11.79
N PHE A 40 -2.12 -16.47 -10.62
CA PHE A 40 -2.66 -17.03 -9.39
C PHE A 40 -4.17 -17.26 -9.48
N ASN A 41 -4.95 -16.27 -9.92
CA ASN A 41 -6.40 -16.41 -10.07
C ASN A 41 -6.75 -17.57 -11.01
N VAL A 42 -6.12 -17.59 -12.19
CA VAL A 42 -6.30 -18.62 -13.21
C VAL A 42 -5.91 -20.01 -12.71
N GLY A 43 -4.87 -20.09 -11.88
CA GLY A 43 -4.46 -21.34 -11.24
C GLY A 43 -5.49 -21.86 -10.25
N ILE A 44 -6.05 -20.97 -9.43
CA ILE A 44 -7.11 -21.31 -8.47
C ILE A 44 -8.40 -21.70 -9.17
N GLU A 45 -8.81 -20.93 -10.18
CA GLU A 45 -10.00 -21.20 -10.98
C GLU A 45 -9.93 -22.60 -11.60
N ARG A 46 -8.80 -22.99 -12.19
CA ARG A 46 -8.64 -24.34 -12.76
C ARG A 46 -8.57 -25.46 -11.73
N ALA A 47 -8.11 -25.17 -10.51
CA ALA A 47 -7.94 -26.18 -9.48
C ALA A 47 -9.21 -26.40 -8.64
N LEU A 48 -9.97 -25.33 -8.40
CA LEU A 48 -11.10 -25.30 -7.45
C LEU A 48 -12.43 -24.89 -8.09
N ASP A 49 -12.46 -24.59 -9.40
CA ASP A 49 -13.62 -24.05 -10.12
C ASP A 49 -14.17 -22.77 -9.45
N LEU A 50 -13.25 -21.95 -8.94
CA LEU A 50 -13.55 -20.74 -8.17
C LEU A 50 -12.82 -19.53 -8.75
N ASP A 51 -13.57 -18.55 -9.26
CA ASP A 51 -13.03 -17.25 -9.63
C ASP A 51 -12.90 -16.36 -8.38
N LEU A 52 -11.68 -16.32 -7.81
CA LEU A 52 -11.41 -15.52 -6.61
C LEU A 52 -11.62 -14.03 -6.85
N LEU A 53 -11.40 -13.53 -8.07
CA LEU A 53 -11.49 -12.11 -8.37
C LEU A 53 -12.92 -11.65 -8.63
N GLY A 54 -13.76 -12.55 -9.16
CA GLY A 54 -15.20 -12.36 -9.26
C GLY A 54 -15.95 -12.43 -7.91
N LEU A 55 -15.28 -12.78 -6.80
CA LEU A 55 -15.92 -12.86 -5.49
C LEU A 55 -16.46 -11.50 -5.04
N THR A 56 -17.79 -11.44 -4.89
CA THR A 56 -18.48 -10.27 -4.34
C THR A 56 -19.26 -10.66 -3.08
N PHE A 57 -19.15 -9.84 -2.04
CA PHE A 57 -19.91 -10.03 -0.80
C PHE A 57 -21.21 -9.21 -0.88
N ALA A 58 -22.34 -9.89 -0.71
CA ALA A 58 -23.68 -9.31 -0.77
C ALA A 58 -23.92 -8.45 -2.03
N PHE A 59 -23.34 -8.85 -3.18
CA PHE A 59 -23.41 -8.14 -4.47
C PHE A 59 -22.82 -6.70 -4.51
N VAL A 60 -22.51 -6.11 -3.35
CA VAL A 60 -22.12 -4.70 -3.21
C VAL A 60 -20.62 -4.53 -2.98
N ILE A 61 -19.95 -5.50 -2.34
CA ILE A 61 -18.53 -5.36 -1.98
C ILE A 61 -17.71 -6.29 -2.88
N PRO A 62 -16.97 -5.75 -3.88
CA PRO A 62 -16.13 -6.54 -4.78
C PRO A 62 -14.83 -6.95 -4.07
N ALA A 63 -14.94 -7.86 -3.10
CA ALA A 63 -13.84 -8.26 -2.24
C ALA A 63 -12.70 -8.89 -3.04
N GLY A 64 -13.02 -9.79 -3.98
CA GLY A 64 -12.06 -10.42 -4.87
C GLY A 64 -11.25 -9.40 -5.66
N ALA A 65 -11.95 -8.55 -6.42
CA ALA A 65 -11.31 -7.50 -7.21
C ALA A 65 -10.47 -6.54 -6.34
N PHE A 66 -10.97 -6.13 -5.16
CA PHE A 66 -10.21 -5.28 -4.24
C PHE A 66 -8.89 -5.91 -3.79
N PHE A 67 -8.91 -7.18 -3.37
CA PHE A 67 -7.68 -7.89 -2.99
C PHE A 67 -6.78 -8.18 -4.19
N GLY A 68 -7.36 -8.43 -5.37
CA GLY A 68 -6.61 -8.51 -6.63
C GLY A 68 -5.85 -7.22 -6.93
N GLY A 69 -6.51 -6.07 -6.75
CA GLY A 69 -5.90 -4.76 -6.91
C GLY A 69 -4.77 -4.49 -5.90
N LEU A 70 -4.97 -4.84 -4.63
CA LEU A 70 -3.91 -4.81 -3.61
C LEU A 70 -2.72 -5.68 -4.00
N GLY A 71 -3.00 -6.91 -4.45
CA GLY A 71 -1.99 -7.87 -4.90
C GLY A 71 -1.19 -7.35 -6.10
N ALA A 72 -1.87 -6.82 -7.11
CA ALA A 72 -1.24 -6.28 -8.32
C ALA A 72 -0.37 -5.05 -8.01
N ALA A 73 -0.82 -4.19 -7.10
CA ALA A 73 -0.06 -3.01 -6.66
C ALA A 73 1.05 -3.33 -5.64
N SER A 74 1.11 -4.55 -5.10
CA SER A 74 2.13 -4.92 -4.08
C SER A 74 3.56 -4.85 -4.63
N GLY A 75 3.77 -5.14 -5.92
CA GLY A 75 5.07 -5.03 -6.58
C GLY A 75 5.62 -3.60 -6.56
N TYR A 76 4.77 -2.62 -6.84
CA TYR A 76 5.09 -1.19 -6.70
C TYR A 76 5.47 -0.85 -5.26
N TYR A 77 4.71 -1.34 -4.29
CA TYR A 77 4.97 -1.09 -2.88
C TYR A 77 6.33 -1.61 -2.43
N VAL A 78 6.64 -2.86 -2.76
CA VAL A 78 7.91 -3.50 -2.40
C VAL A 78 9.07 -2.78 -3.09
N ALA A 79 8.97 -2.51 -4.40
CA ALA A 79 10.04 -1.85 -5.15
C ALA A 79 10.26 -0.39 -4.72
N ALA A 80 9.21 0.37 -4.42
CA ALA A 80 9.35 1.73 -3.90
C ALA A 80 10.03 1.74 -2.52
N ARG A 81 9.73 0.75 -1.67
CA ARG A 81 10.36 0.57 -0.36
C ARG A 81 11.84 0.19 -0.47
N THR A 82 12.19 -0.72 -1.38
CA THR A 82 13.59 -1.17 -1.55
C THR A 82 14.45 -0.11 -2.22
N THR A 83 13.91 0.60 -3.22
CA THR A 83 14.62 1.70 -3.92
C THR A 83 14.56 3.03 -3.16
N GLN A 84 13.75 3.10 -2.10
CA GLN A 84 13.52 4.29 -1.28
C GLN A 84 12.98 5.48 -2.09
N THR A 85 12.30 5.20 -3.20
CA THR A 85 11.73 6.21 -4.10
C THR A 85 10.33 6.61 -3.64
N LEU A 86 10.06 7.91 -3.59
CA LEU A 86 8.71 8.38 -3.27
C LEU A 86 7.80 8.24 -4.50
N PRO A 87 6.55 7.79 -4.31
CA PRO A 87 5.57 7.78 -5.37
C PRO A 87 5.25 9.22 -5.73
N ASN A 88 5.44 9.55 -7.01
CA ASN A 88 4.96 10.80 -7.58
C ASN A 88 3.58 10.56 -8.21
N ARG A 89 2.95 11.64 -8.71
CA ARG A 89 1.66 11.52 -9.42
C ARG A 89 1.75 10.68 -10.68
N ARG A 90 2.91 10.65 -11.34
CA ARG A 90 3.15 9.81 -12.53
C ARG A 90 3.05 8.32 -12.19
N ILE A 91 3.68 7.88 -11.11
CA ILE A 91 3.60 6.50 -10.60
C ILE A 91 2.16 6.14 -10.26
N LEU A 92 1.36 7.06 -9.72
CA LEU A 92 -0.07 6.82 -9.51
C LEU A 92 -0.80 6.51 -10.82
N PHE A 93 -0.59 7.32 -11.87
CA PHE A 93 -1.19 7.06 -13.17
C PHE A 93 -0.70 5.73 -13.77
N GLU A 94 0.58 5.41 -13.64
CA GLU A 94 1.13 4.11 -14.07
C GLU A 94 0.48 2.95 -13.30
N MET A 95 0.35 3.05 -11.98
CA MET A 95 -0.33 2.04 -11.16
C MET A 95 -1.80 1.84 -11.59
N LEU A 96 -2.54 2.93 -11.84
CA LEU A 96 -3.94 2.84 -12.29
C LEU A 96 -4.04 2.27 -13.70
N ALA A 97 -3.14 2.65 -14.60
CA ALA A 97 -3.07 2.11 -15.96
C ALA A 97 -2.77 0.61 -15.93
N ILE A 98 -1.77 0.16 -15.16
CA ILE A 98 -1.48 -1.26 -14.98
C ILE A 98 -2.67 -1.97 -14.36
N ALA A 99 -3.30 -1.40 -13.33
CA ALA A 99 -4.44 -2.03 -12.68
C ALA A 99 -5.60 -2.26 -13.68
N PHE A 100 -5.92 -1.26 -14.50
CA PHE A 100 -6.89 -1.39 -15.58
C PHE A 100 -6.45 -2.41 -16.65
N SER A 101 -5.20 -2.36 -17.11
CA SER A 101 -4.67 -3.34 -18.05
C SER A 101 -4.66 -4.77 -17.49
N THR A 102 -4.49 -4.93 -16.18
CA THR A 102 -4.57 -6.22 -15.49
C THR A 102 -6.00 -6.73 -15.52
N TRP A 103 -6.99 -5.88 -15.25
CA TRP A 103 -8.40 -6.22 -15.41
C TRP A 103 -8.73 -6.68 -16.84
N VAL A 104 -8.28 -5.94 -17.85
CA VAL A 104 -8.46 -6.36 -19.26
C VAL A 104 -7.75 -7.69 -19.53
N LEU A 105 -6.52 -7.87 -19.03
CA LEU A 105 -5.74 -9.10 -19.20
C LEU A 105 -6.44 -10.31 -18.60
N MET A 106 -7.12 -10.16 -17.46
CA MET A 106 -7.87 -11.26 -16.82
C MET A 106 -8.99 -11.76 -17.73
N HIS A 107 -9.83 -10.85 -18.24
CA HIS A 107 -10.87 -11.22 -19.19
C HIS A 107 -10.31 -11.71 -20.53
N TRP A 108 -9.17 -11.20 -20.96
CA TRP A 108 -8.49 -11.71 -22.16
C TRP A 108 -8.01 -13.15 -21.96
N VAL A 109 -7.46 -13.50 -20.80
CA VAL A 109 -7.02 -14.87 -20.51
C VAL A 109 -8.20 -15.83 -20.44
N GLU A 110 -9.31 -15.41 -19.81
CA GLU A 110 -10.58 -16.15 -19.83
C GLU A 110 -11.03 -16.40 -21.27
N TYR A 111 -11.19 -15.34 -22.06
CA TYR A 111 -11.53 -15.39 -23.49
C TYR A 111 -10.62 -16.32 -24.31
N ALA A 112 -9.30 -16.23 -24.09
CA ALA A 112 -8.32 -16.99 -24.85
C ALA A 112 -8.28 -18.47 -24.48
N THR A 113 -8.76 -18.84 -23.29
CA THR A 113 -8.67 -20.22 -22.78
C THR A 113 -10.01 -20.93 -22.70
N LEU A 114 -11.13 -20.20 -22.78
CA LEU A 114 -12.47 -20.76 -22.75
C LEU A 114 -12.73 -21.60 -24.01
N ARG A 115 -13.13 -22.86 -23.78
CA ARG A 115 -13.48 -23.84 -24.82
C ARG A 115 -14.95 -24.15 -24.76
N LEU A 116 -15.58 -24.21 -25.92
CA LEU A 116 -16.96 -24.66 -26.06
C LEU A 116 -17.05 -26.18 -25.97
N SER A 117 -18.25 -26.70 -25.76
CA SER A 117 -18.54 -28.15 -25.80
C SER A 117 -18.16 -28.80 -27.14
N SER A 118 -18.08 -28.01 -28.22
CA SER A 118 -17.61 -28.44 -29.54
C SER A 118 -16.08 -28.59 -29.64
N GLY A 119 -15.34 -28.28 -28.58
CA GLY A 119 -13.87 -28.33 -28.52
C GLY A 119 -13.17 -27.13 -29.17
N LYS A 120 -13.90 -26.23 -29.83
CA LYS A 120 -13.35 -24.98 -30.40
C LYS A 120 -13.13 -23.92 -29.32
N PHE A 121 -12.12 -23.08 -29.50
CA PHE A 121 -11.92 -21.91 -28.66
C PHE A 121 -12.89 -20.79 -29.06
N ILE A 122 -13.37 -20.03 -28.08
CA ILE A 122 -14.27 -18.89 -28.34
C ILE A 122 -13.58 -17.81 -29.16
N ARG A 123 -12.28 -17.61 -28.97
CA ARG A 123 -11.51 -16.61 -29.70
C ARG A 123 -11.47 -16.80 -31.22
N ASP A 124 -11.78 -18.00 -31.69
CA ASP A 124 -11.82 -18.32 -33.13
C ASP A 124 -13.20 -18.02 -33.74
N LEU A 125 -14.20 -17.71 -32.91
CA LEU A 125 -15.61 -17.55 -33.31
C LEU A 125 -16.12 -16.12 -33.10
N VAL A 126 -15.70 -15.47 -32.01
CA VAL A 126 -16.23 -14.17 -31.58
C VAL A 126 -15.05 -13.26 -31.23
N PRO A 127 -15.00 -11.99 -31.68
CA PRO A 127 -13.97 -11.06 -31.27
C PRO A 127 -14.07 -10.70 -29.79
N PHE A 128 -12.95 -10.34 -29.17
CA PHE A 128 -12.87 -10.10 -27.72
C PHE A 128 -13.88 -9.09 -27.17
N TRP A 129 -14.15 -7.99 -27.87
CA TRP A 129 -15.09 -6.98 -27.37
C TRP A 129 -16.54 -7.48 -27.39
N GLU A 130 -16.90 -8.29 -28.37
CA GLU A 130 -18.21 -8.92 -28.43
C GLU A 130 -18.33 -10.00 -27.35
N PHE A 131 -17.26 -10.78 -27.11
CA PHE A 131 -17.21 -11.69 -25.96
C PHE A 131 -17.42 -10.94 -24.63
N LEU A 132 -16.72 -9.83 -24.40
CA LEU A 132 -16.83 -9.06 -23.16
C LEU A 132 -18.25 -8.50 -23.00
N GLN A 133 -18.85 -7.99 -24.07
CA GLN A 133 -20.24 -7.53 -24.08
C GLN A 133 -21.20 -8.66 -23.71
N ILE A 134 -21.12 -9.80 -24.42
CA ILE A 134 -21.99 -10.96 -24.17
C ILE A 134 -21.84 -11.46 -22.74
N ARG A 135 -20.60 -11.60 -22.24
CA ARG A 135 -20.30 -12.00 -20.86
C ARG A 135 -20.92 -11.06 -19.85
N THR A 136 -20.84 -9.75 -20.10
CA THR A 136 -21.39 -8.73 -19.20
C THR A 136 -22.92 -8.74 -19.20
N GLU A 137 -23.54 -8.88 -20.37
CA GLU A 137 -25.01 -8.90 -20.51
C GLU A 137 -25.64 -10.18 -19.94
N HIS A 138 -24.98 -11.33 -20.13
CA HIS A 138 -25.46 -12.65 -19.70
C HIS A 138 -24.81 -13.11 -18.40
N LEU A 139 -24.22 -12.18 -17.63
CA LEU A 139 -23.66 -12.49 -16.32
C LEU A 139 -24.79 -13.03 -15.43
N GLN A 140 -24.65 -14.26 -14.96
CA GLN A 140 -25.57 -14.90 -14.02
C GLN A 140 -24.91 -14.94 -12.65
N LEU A 141 -25.59 -14.37 -11.64
CA LEU A 141 -25.10 -14.41 -10.27
C LEU A 141 -25.86 -15.47 -9.48
N THR A 142 -25.13 -16.46 -9.00
CA THR A 142 -25.65 -17.43 -8.05
C THR A 142 -25.42 -16.89 -6.65
N ALA A 143 -26.49 -16.46 -5.97
CA ALA A 143 -26.41 -16.04 -4.57
C ALA A 143 -26.41 -17.28 -3.68
N GLU A 144 -25.32 -17.55 -2.97
CA GLU A 144 -25.26 -18.65 -2.01
C GLU A 144 -25.37 -18.14 -0.57
N ASN A 145 -26.21 -18.80 0.24
CA ASN A 145 -26.29 -18.55 1.67
C ASN A 145 -25.00 -19.01 2.38
N PRO A 146 -24.69 -18.51 3.60
CA PRO A 146 -23.55 -18.97 4.40
C PRO A 146 -23.50 -20.49 4.68
N GLY A 147 -24.59 -21.21 4.43
CA GLY A 147 -24.68 -22.67 4.49
C GLY A 147 -24.57 -23.40 3.13
N GLY A 148 -24.09 -22.73 2.08
CA GLY A 148 -23.82 -23.31 0.75
C GLY A 148 -25.07 -23.66 -0.08
N ARG A 149 -26.24 -23.11 0.27
CA ARG A 149 -27.46 -23.28 -0.53
C ARG A 149 -27.68 -22.06 -1.43
N ALA A 150 -27.80 -22.29 -2.73
CA ALA A 150 -28.22 -21.27 -3.68
C ALA A 150 -29.62 -20.73 -3.30
N ILE A 151 -29.76 -19.41 -3.32
CA ILE A 151 -30.99 -18.68 -3.03
C ILE A 151 -31.52 -18.13 -4.36
N GLY A 152 -32.60 -18.73 -4.86
CA GLY A 152 -33.28 -18.27 -6.08
C GLY A 152 -32.70 -18.85 -7.37
N ALA A 153 -33.42 -18.61 -8.47
CA ALA A 153 -32.98 -18.97 -9.81
C ALA A 153 -32.01 -17.90 -10.35
N PRO A 154 -30.91 -18.28 -11.02
CA PRO A 154 -30.02 -17.32 -11.67
C PRO A 154 -30.81 -16.53 -12.71
N SER A 155 -30.99 -15.23 -12.48
CA SER A 155 -31.60 -14.31 -13.44
C SER A 155 -30.50 -13.57 -14.20
N GLU A 156 -30.62 -13.48 -15.53
CA GLU A 156 -29.73 -12.67 -16.36
C GLU A 156 -29.81 -11.20 -15.95
N LEU A 157 -28.66 -10.61 -15.62
CA LEU A 157 -28.61 -9.27 -15.05
C LEU A 157 -28.83 -8.15 -16.10
N GLY A 158 -28.65 -8.42 -17.39
CA GLY A 158 -28.80 -7.41 -18.45
C GLY A 158 -27.97 -6.15 -18.16
N MET A 159 -28.60 -4.98 -18.08
CA MET A 159 -27.91 -3.72 -17.73
C MET A 159 -27.21 -3.75 -16.36
N LEU A 160 -27.70 -4.54 -15.40
CA LEU A 160 -27.08 -4.65 -14.08
C LEU A 160 -25.72 -5.35 -14.15
N GLY A 161 -25.45 -6.13 -15.21
CA GLY A 161 -24.13 -6.73 -15.43
C GLY A 161 -23.05 -5.67 -15.66
N TYR A 162 -23.35 -4.61 -16.41
CA TYR A 162 -22.43 -3.48 -16.59
C TYR A 162 -22.16 -2.74 -15.27
N ALA A 163 -23.20 -2.55 -14.45
CA ALA A 163 -23.03 -1.93 -13.14
C ALA A 163 -22.14 -2.80 -12.23
N HIS A 164 -22.30 -4.12 -12.28
CA HIS A 164 -21.47 -5.07 -11.56
C HIS A 164 -20.02 -5.05 -12.02
N GLU A 165 -19.76 -5.05 -13.33
CA GLU A 165 -18.40 -4.99 -13.86
C GLU A 165 -17.71 -3.65 -13.54
N LEU A 166 -18.43 -2.53 -13.65
CA LEU A 166 -17.91 -1.24 -13.20
C LEU A 166 -17.57 -1.23 -11.70
N LEU A 167 -18.37 -1.91 -10.89
CA LEU A 167 -18.09 -2.09 -9.47
C LEU A 167 -16.83 -2.94 -9.25
N GLN A 168 -16.63 -4.02 -10.00
CA GLN A 168 -15.40 -4.82 -9.94
C GLN A 168 -14.16 -4.01 -10.33
N ILE A 169 -14.22 -3.27 -11.45
CA ILE A 169 -13.15 -2.36 -11.88
C ILE A 169 -12.85 -1.35 -10.77
N ALA A 170 -13.88 -0.70 -10.21
CA ALA A 170 -13.72 0.25 -9.12
C ALA A 170 -13.08 -0.40 -7.89
N GLY A 171 -13.51 -1.60 -7.50
CA GLY A 171 -12.90 -2.39 -6.43
C GLY A 171 -11.41 -2.62 -6.64
N PHE A 172 -11.04 -3.08 -7.84
CA PHE A 172 -9.65 -3.32 -8.22
C PHE A 172 -8.79 -2.05 -8.17
N LEU A 173 -9.28 -0.95 -8.74
CA LEU A 173 -8.59 0.34 -8.70
C LEU A 173 -8.46 0.88 -7.26
N LEU A 174 -9.49 0.73 -6.43
CA LEU A 174 -9.45 1.11 -5.02
C LEU A 174 -8.42 0.31 -4.22
N GLY A 175 -8.27 -0.99 -4.50
CA GLY A 175 -7.19 -1.81 -3.94
C GLY A 175 -5.81 -1.23 -4.27
N GLY A 176 -5.56 -0.90 -5.54
CA GLY A 176 -4.33 -0.25 -5.96
C GLY A 176 -4.10 1.12 -5.29
N LEU A 177 -5.16 1.93 -5.17
CA LEU A 177 -5.12 3.23 -4.52
C LEU A 177 -4.77 3.13 -3.03
N VAL A 178 -5.31 2.14 -2.31
CA VAL A 178 -4.98 1.90 -0.90
C VAL A 178 -3.50 1.61 -0.72
N MET A 179 -2.87 0.83 -1.61
CA MET A 179 -1.41 0.62 -1.58
C MET A 179 -0.64 1.93 -1.80
N TRP A 180 -1.09 2.77 -2.74
CA TRP A 180 -0.47 4.08 -2.98
C TRP A 180 -0.61 5.03 -1.79
N LEU A 181 -1.79 5.09 -1.16
CA LEU A 181 -2.02 5.86 0.06
C LEU A 181 -1.16 5.33 1.22
N GLY A 182 -1.01 4.01 1.32
CA GLY A 182 -0.12 3.35 2.25
C GLY A 182 1.33 3.82 2.08
N LEU A 183 1.82 3.87 0.84
CA LEU A 183 3.14 4.42 0.51
C LEU A 183 3.26 5.90 0.91
N MET A 184 2.26 6.73 0.56
CA MET A 184 2.23 8.15 0.93
C MET A 184 2.22 8.41 2.44
N SER A 185 1.76 7.44 3.24
CA SER A 185 1.73 7.54 4.70
C SER A 185 3.09 7.30 5.38
N LEU A 186 4.06 6.79 4.63
CA LEU A 186 5.41 6.48 5.12
C LEU A 186 6.26 7.75 5.27
N GLU A 187 7.31 7.64 6.09
CA GLU A 187 8.19 8.77 6.36
C GLU A 187 9.10 9.08 5.18
N ALA A 188 9.11 10.36 4.80
CA ALA A 188 9.85 10.87 3.67
C ALA A 188 10.77 12.01 4.09
N CYS A 189 11.99 12.02 3.54
CA CYS A 189 12.88 13.16 3.62
C CYS A 189 12.42 14.20 2.60
N ALA A 190 11.92 15.35 3.06
CA ALA A 190 11.41 16.40 2.17
C ALA A 190 12.47 16.95 1.19
N PRO A 191 13.73 17.23 1.61
CA PRO A 191 14.77 17.69 0.68
C PRO A 191 15.17 16.65 -0.38
N CYS A 192 15.24 15.37 0.00
CA CYS A 192 15.74 14.32 -0.90
C CYS A 192 14.65 13.62 -1.70
N SER A 193 13.37 13.82 -1.35
CA SER A 193 12.24 13.06 -1.89
C SER A 193 12.47 11.55 -1.87
N ARG A 194 12.97 11.03 -0.73
CA ARG A 194 13.24 9.61 -0.50
C ARG A 194 12.61 9.12 0.79
N TYR A 195 12.24 7.85 0.83
CA TYR A 195 11.82 7.22 2.06
C TYR A 195 12.95 7.18 3.08
N ALA A 196 12.61 7.43 4.34
CA ALA A 196 13.52 7.31 5.47
C ALA A 196 13.04 6.15 6.36
N PRO A 197 13.84 5.08 6.52
CA PRO A 197 13.50 4.02 7.45
C PRO A 197 13.45 4.60 8.87
N ALA A 198 12.35 4.32 9.57
CA ALA A 198 12.15 4.72 10.94
C ALA A 198 12.42 3.52 11.87
N THR A 199 13.35 3.69 12.79
CA THR A 199 13.66 2.73 13.85
C THR A 199 12.91 3.13 15.11
N ARG A 200 12.23 2.18 15.75
CA ARG A 200 11.59 2.40 17.05
C ARG A 200 12.67 2.30 18.12
N LEU A 201 12.82 3.35 18.92
CA LEU A 201 13.75 3.40 20.04
C LEU A 201 13.00 3.09 21.34
N LEU A 202 11.92 3.82 21.61
CA LEU A 202 11.13 3.65 22.83
C LEU A 202 9.70 3.21 22.50
N GLN A 203 9.18 2.28 23.29
CA GLN A 203 7.81 1.80 23.20
C GLN A 203 7.12 1.92 24.56
N ARG A 204 6.06 2.74 24.63
CA ARG A 204 5.26 3.01 25.84
C ARG A 204 6.13 3.34 27.07
N ALA A 205 7.20 4.11 26.85
CA ALA A 205 8.07 4.53 27.94
C ALA A 205 7.34 5.51 28.87
N PRO A 206 7.55 5.43 30.19
CA PRO A 206 7.14 6.48 31.12
C PRO A 206 7.79 7.82 30.75
N SER A 207 7.12 8.93 31.04
CA SER A 207 7.64 10.28 30.72
C SER A 207 9.03 10.54 31.33
N ALA A 208 9.27 10.09 32.56
CA ALA A 208 10.57 10.26 33.22
C ALA A 208 11.72 9.58 32.46
N VAL A 209 11.52 8.35 31.98
CA VAL A 209 12.53 7.60 31.19
C VAL A 209 12.73 8.27 29.83
N PHE A 210 11.64 8.73 29.21
CA PHE A 210 11.69 9.44 27.94
C PHE A 210 12.51 10.74 28.05
N ASP A 211 12.25 11.54 29.09
CA ASP A 211 12.93 12.81 29.34
C ASP A 211 14.41 12.61 29.71
N GLU A 212 14.72 11.59 30.52
CA GLU A 212 16.09 11.23 30.87
C GLU A 212 16.92 10.88 29.62
N ILE A 213 16.37 10.07 28.72
CA ILE A 213 17.06 9.64 27.49
C ILE A 213 17.32 10.83 26.57
N LEU A 214 16.33 11.71 26.38
CA LEU A 214 16.52 12.92 25.57
C LEU A 214 17.54 13.88 26.19
N THR A 215 17.50 14.04 27.52
CA THR A 215 18.45 14.90 28.24
C THR A 215 19.87 14.38 28.12
N ARG A 216 20.09 13.07 28.28
CA ARG A 216 21.40 12.43 28.09
C ARG A 216 21.91 12.55 26.65
N ALA A 217 21.01 12.48 25.66
CA ALA A 217 21.35 12.70 24.26
C ALA A 217 21.57 14.18 23.90
N GLY A 218 21.39 15.12 24.84
CA GLY A 218 21.51 16.56 24.59
C GLY A 218 20.42 17.11 23.65
N ILE A 219 19.25 16.49 23.63
CA ILE A 219 18.12 16.87 22.76
C ILE A 219 17.09 17.64 23.60
N VAL A 220 16.88 18.91 23.27
CA VAL A 220 15.82 19.74 23.85
C VAL A 220 14.67 19.84 22.86
N LEU A 221 13.49 19.38 23.27
CA LEU A 221 12.28 19.42 22.45
C LEU A 221 11.35 20.55 22.90
N PRO A 222 11.48 21.77 22.34
CA PRO A 222 10.60 22.86 22.69
C PRO A 222 9.15 22.46 22.35
N SER A 223 8.22 22.92 23.18
CA SER A 223 6.78 22.67 23.07
C SER A 223 6.35 21.20 23.03
N LEU A 224 7.23 20.23 23.34
CA LEU A 224 6.85 18.82 23.37
C LEU A 224 5.70 18.56 24.33
N ALA A 225 5.80 19.08 25.56
CA ALA A 225 4.74 18.94 26.56
C ALA A 225 3.39 19.45 26.03
N GLN A 226 3.38 20.64 25.41
CA GLN A 226 2.18 21.22 24.82
C GLN A 226 1.63 20.37 23.66
N HIS A 227 2.48 19.89 22.75
CA HIS A 227 2.06 19.03 21.65
C HIS A 227 1.54 17.68 22.13
N VAL A 228 2.15 17.11 23.17
CA VAL A 228 1.68 15.87 23.81
C VAL A 228 0.33 16.11 24.47
N THR A 229 0.17 17.17 25.27
CA THR A 229 -1.12 17.53 25.88
C THR A 229 -2.22 17.71 24.82
N ASN A 230 -1.93 18.41 23.73
CA ASN A 230 -2.86 18.59 22.62
C ASN A 230 -3.21 17.27 21.92
N ALA A 231 -2.23 16.40 21.69
CA ALA A 231 -2.42 15.10 21.05
C ALA A 231 -3.17 14.10 21.95
N VAL A 232 -2.98 14.21 23.27
CA VAL A 232 -3.64 13.37 24.28
C VAL A 232 -5.09 13.78 24.47
N GLY A 233 -5.38 15.10 24.47
CA GLY A 233 -6.73 15.62 24.68
C GLY A 233 -7.29 15.19 26.04
N LYS A 234 -8.50 14.60 26.05
CA LYS A 234 -9.17 14.11 27.27
C LYS A 234 -8.81 12.67 27.64
N HIS A 235 -7.96 12.00 26.85
CA HIS A 235 -7.65 10.59 27.05
C HIS A 235 -6.55 10.39 28.09
N ARG A 236 -6.51 9.21 28.72
CA ARG A 236 -5.44 8.86 29.67
C ARG A 236 -4.16 8.52 28.91
N LEU A 237 -3.06 9.21 29.22
CA LEU A 237 -1.73 8.89 28.71
C LEU A 237 -1.23 7.57 29.34
N VAL A 238 -0.81 6.64 28.49
CA VAL A 238 -0.22 5.34 28.87
C VAL A 238 1.30 5.42 28.86
N GLY A 239 1.86 6.12 27.89
CA GLY A 239 3.30 6.29 27.73
C GLY A 239 3.64 6.99 26.43
N LEU A 240 4.94 7.11 26.16
CA LEU A 240 5.48 7.76 24.98
C LEU A 240 6.24 6.75 24.13
N ASN A 241 6.10 6.88 22.81
CA ASN A 241 6.96 6.20 21.85
C ASN A 241 7.97 7.20 21.29
N LEU A 242 9.16 6.72 20.98
CA LEU A 242 10.17 7.49 20.28
C LEU A 242 10.63 6.70 19.06
N HIS A 243 10.52 7.33 17.90
CA HIS A 243 11.08 6.82 16.65
C HIS A 243 12.16 7.76 16.16
N ILE A 244 13.22 7.22 15.58
CA ILE A 244 14.21 7.98 14.82
C ILE A 244 14.16 7.54 13.37
N ALA A 245 14.16 8.48 12.44
CA ALA A 245 14.28 8.20 11.02
C ALA A 245 15.49 8.94 10.45
N THR A 246 16.23 8.24 9.59
CA THR A 246 17.45 8.78 8.98
C THR A 246 17.36 8.69 7.47
N CYS A 247 17.56 9.81 6.78
CA CYS A 247 17.56 9.81 5.33
C CYS A 247 18.79 9.05 4.79
N PRO A 248 18.61 8.07 3.90
CA PRO A 248 19.71 7.28 3.33
C PRO A 248 20.64 8.11 2.43
N SER A 249 20.14 9.20 1.83
CA SER A 249 20.91 10.04 0.91
C SER A 249 21.64 11.17 1.62
N CYS A 250 20.94 12.07 2.31
CA CYS A 250 21.56 13.22 2.97
C CYS A 250 21.99 13.00 4.42
N ARG A 251 21.72 11.82 5.00
CA ARG A 251 22.02 11.47 6.40
C ARG A 251 21.39 12.40 7.45
N ARG A 252 20.44 13.25 7.07
CA ARG A 252 19.64 14.02 8.03
C ARG A 252 18.77 13.07 8.83
N SER A 253 18.77 13.26 10.14
CA SER A 253 17.99 12.48 11.08
C SER A 253 16.94 13.35 11.73
N TRP A 254 15.78 12.79 12.02
CA TRP A 254 14.76 13.43 12.83
C TRP A 254 14.13 12.40 13.75
N ILE A 255 13.64 12.88 14.89
CA ILE A 255 12.87 12.06 15.80
C ILE A 255 11.39 12.40 15.70
N ARG A 256 10.57 11.38 15.92
CA ARG A 256 9.11 11.49 15.94
C ARG A 256 8.59 10.91 17.26
N PRO A 257 8.38 11.77 18.26
CA PRO A 257 7.65 11.38 19.45
C PRO A 257 6.22 10.98 19.07
N ALA A 258 5.62 10.10 19.86
CA ALA A 258 4.20 9.83 19.77
C ALA A 258 3.63 9.53 21.16
N ALA A 259 2.45 10.06 21.45
CA ALA A 259 1.74 9.79 22.69
C ALA A 259 0.90 8.51 22.52
N VAL A 260 0.97 7.59 23.47
CA VAL A 260 0.11 6.41 23.52
C VAL A 260 -0.98 6.67 24.53
N VAL A 261 -2.24 6.70 24.09
CA VAL A 261 -3.40 6.99 24.93
C VAL A 261 -4.38 5.82 24.96
N MET A 262 -5.12 5.67 26.07
CA MET A 262 -6.24 4.74 26.11
C MET A 262 -7.48 5.36 25.46
N GLN A 263 -7.97 4.72 24.40
CA GLN A 263 -9.26 5.02 23.78
C GLN A 263 -10.17 3.81 23.98
N GLY A 264 -10.99 3.85 25.04
CA GLY A 264 -11.71 2.67 25.53
C GLY A 264 -10.73 1.67 26.16
N SER A 265 -10.81 0.41 25.74
CA SER A 265 -9.93 -0.69 26.18
C SER A 265 -8.65 -0.83 25.35
N HIS A 266 -8.47 -0.03 24.28
CA HIS A 266 -7.36 -0.19 23.34
C HIS A 266 -6.39 1.00 23.38
N PRO A 267 -5.06 0.74 23.36
CA PRO A 267 -4.06 1.78 23.25
C PRO A 267 -3.97 2.29 21.81
N VAL A 268 -4.09 3.60 21.62
CA VAL A 268 -3.99 4.29 20.32
C VAL A 268 -2.78 5.21 20.32
N VAL A 269 -1.99 5.17 19.25
CA VAL A 269 -0.81 6.03 19.07
C VAL A 269 -1.23 7.32 18.37
N LYS A 270 -0.98 8.47 19.02
CA LYS A 270 -1.20 9.82 18.48
C LYS A 270 0.16 10.43 18.13
N ARG A 271 0.35 10.76 16.85
CA ARG A 271 1.61 11.32 16.33
C ARG A 271 1.78 12.76 16.82
N VAL A 272 3.00 13.08 17.27
CA VAL A 272 3.44 14.44 17.62
C VAL A 272 4.29 14.99 16.46
N PRO A 273 4.43 16.32 16.29
CA PRO A 273 5.31 16.89 15.28
C PRO A 273 6.72 16.31 15.30
N ARG A 274 7.36 16.27 14.13
CA ARG A 274 8.75 15.82 13.99
C ARG A 274 9.72 16.88 14.52
N TYR A 275 10.88 16.44 14.99
CA TYR A 275 11.98 17.30 15.42
C TYR A 275 13.27 16.87 14.74
N ASP A 276 13.90 17.78 14.02
CA ASP A 276 15.20 17.52 13.39
C ASP A 276 16.28 17.41 14.48
N VAL A 277 17.20 16.47 14.32
CA VAL A 277 18.32 16.26 15.24
C VAL A 277 19.62 16.24 14.45
N ASP A 278 20.70 16.72 15.07
CA ASP A 278 22.01 16.64 14.45
C ASP A 278 22.57 15.21 14.46
N ALA A 279 23.67 14.99 13.72
CA ALA A 279 24.27 13.67 13.59
C ALA A 279 24.83 13.11 14.91
N ASN A 280 25.33 13.98 15.80
CA ASN A 280 25.89 13.58 17.09
C ASN A 280 24.78 13.16 18.05
N GLN A 281 23.70 13.95 18.11
CA GLN A 281 22.48 13.64 18.87
C GLN A 281 21.85 12.33 18.39
N ALA A 282 21.73 12.13 17.07
CA ALA A 282 21.20 10.89 16.50
C ALA A 282 22.04 9.65 16.86
N ALA A 283 23.37 9.78 16.81
CA ALA A 283 24.30 8.71 17.17
C ALA A 283 24.22 8.38 18.67
N GLU A 284 24.20 9.41 19.53
CA GLU A 284 24.12 9.23 20.98
C GLU A 284 22.78 8.60 21.38
N LEU A 285 21.67 9.07 20.79
CA LEU A 285 20.35 8.49 21.03
C LEU A 285 20.28 7.00 20.63
N SER A 286 20.94 6.63 19.53
CA SER A 286 21.00 5.24 19.07
C SER A 286 21.90 4.35 19.95
N ARG A 287 22.86 4.94 20.68
CA ARG A 287 23.70 4.23 21.65
C ARG A 287 22.98 4.00 22.97
N LEU A 288 22.26 5.01 23.45
CA LEU A 288 21.54 4.94 24.73
C LEU A 288 20.36 3.95 24.69
N VAL A 289 19.80 3.73 23.50
CA VAL A 289 18.65 2.84 23.32
C VAL A 289 18.97 1.87 22.19
N PRO A 290 19.55 0.70 22.48
CA PRO A 290 19.75 -0.32 21.45
C PRO A 290 18.39 -0.66 20.85
N ALA A 291 18.32 -0.72 19.52
CA ALA A 291 17.09 -1.02 18.80
C ALA A 291 16.52 -2.35 19.32
N GLN A 292 15.26 -2.31 19.77
CA GLN A 292 14.49 -3.47 20.22
C GLN A 292 13.74 -4.13 19.06
#